data_AF-B7WX52-F1
#
_entry.id   AF-B7WX52-F1
#
_cell.length_a   1.000
_cell.length_b   1.000
_cell.length_c   1.000
_cell.angle_alpha   90.00
_cell.angle_beta   90.00
_cell.angle_gamma   90.00
#
_symmetry.space_group_name_H-M   'P 1'
#
loop_
_entity.id
_entity.type
_entity.pdbx_description
1 polymer ?
#
loop_
_entity_poly.entity_id
_entity_poly.type
_entity_poly.pdbx_seq_one_letter_code
_entity_poly.pdbx_strand_id
1 'polypeptide(L)'
;MNISETIERAAKIVGSQKALAELLGEKESSLSAFKRGRPCSYKKHAHIAAVAGMHEEARRILIQGMIDSLSDDVPHEAEAKAGFIAMLKAFPES
;
A
#
# COMPACT_ATOMS: atom_id res chain seq x y z
N MET A 1 7.52 -3.83 4.22
CA MET A 1 7.67 -5.12 3.50
C MET A 1 7.73 -4.90 1.98
N ASN A 2 8.37 -5.75 1.19
CA ASN A 2 8.43 -5.56 -0.28
C ASN A 2 7.06 -5.89 -0.93
N ILE A 3 6.66 -5.17 -1.98
CA ILE A 3 5.44 -5.44 -2.76
C ILE A 3 5.39 -6.90 -3.25
N SER A 4 6.53 -7.52 -3.60
CA SER A 4 6.54 -8.91 -4.05
C SER A 4 6.05 -9.87 -2.97
N GLU A 5 6.60 -9.75 -1.75
CA GLU A 5 6.21 -10.54 -0.58
C GLU A 5 4.75 -10.31 -0.21
N THR A 6 4.30 -9.05 -0.33
CA THR A 6 2.90 -8.68 -0.05
C THR A 6 1.95 -9.37 -1.03
N ILE A 7 2.29 -9.39 -2.33
CA ILE A 7 1.50 -10.07 -3.36
C ILE A 7 1.49 -11.59 -3.14
N GLU A 8 2.63 -12.19 -2.80
CA GLU A 8 2.72 -13.64 -2.55
C GLU A 8 1.87 -14.06 -1.35
N ARG A 9 1.93 -13.30 -0.25
CA ARG A 9 1.10 -13.54 0.93
C ARG A 9 -0.39 -13.38 0.62
N ALA A 10 -0.77 -12.30 -0.07
CA ALA A 10 -2.15 -12.09 -0.48
C ALA A 10 -2.64 -13.21 -1.40
N ALA A 11 -1.84 -13.61 -2.39
CA ALA A 11 -2.16 -14.71 -3.31
C ALA A 11 -2.35 -16.04 -2.56
N LYS A 12 -1.56 -16.32 -1.52
CA LYS A 12 -1.72 -17.50 -0.67
C LYS A 12 -3.04 -17.48 0.10
N ILE A 13 -3.47 -16.32 0.60
CA ILE A 13 -4.73 -16.18 1.34
C ILE A 13 -5.94 -16.37 0.43
N VAL A 14 -5.92 -15.81 -0.78
CA VAL A 14 -7.06 -15.93 -1.73
C VAL A 14 -6.98 -17.18 -2.62
N GLY A 15 -5.89 -17.94 -2.56
CA GLY A 15 -5.70 -19.22 -3.22
C GLY A 15 -4.84 -19.19 -4.50
N SER A 16 -4.74 -18.06 -5.20
CA SER A 16 -3.83 -17.91 -6.34
C SER A 16 -3.57 -16.44 -6.72
N GLN A 17 -2.55 -16.19 -7.55
CA GLN A 17 -2.30 -14.86 -8.11
C GLN A 17 -3.41 -14.42 -9.08
N LYS A 18 -3.99 -15.36 -9.83
CA LYS A 18 -5.14 -15.11 -10.70
C LYS A 18 -6.36 -14.66 -9.90
N ALA A 19 -6.71 -15.38 -8.83
CA ALA A 19 -7.81 -15.01 -7.93
C ALA A 19 -7.58 -13.65 -7.27
N LEU A 20 -6.32 -13.35 -6.87
CA LEU A 20 -5.96 -12.03 -6.36
C LEU A 20 -6.16 -10.94 -7.41
N ALA A 21 -5.77 -11.18 -8.66
CA ALA A 21 -5.95 -10.22 -9.74
C ALA A 21 -7.44 -9.95 -10.00
N GLU A 22 -8.27 -10.99 -10.03
CA GLU A 22 -9.73 -10.89 -10.16
C GLU A 22 -10.35 -10.08 -9.01
N LEU A 23 -9.96 -10.37 -7.76
CA LEU A 23 -10.40 -9.63 -6.57
C LEU A 23 -10.03 -8.13 -6.65
N LEU A 24 -8.85 -7.83 -7.19
CA LEU A 24 -8.35 -6.46 -7.31
C LEU A 24 -8.85 -5.73 -8.57
N GLY A 25 -9.61 -6.41 -9.46
CA GLY A 25 -10.02 -5.86 -10.75
C GLY A 25 -8.82 -5.61 -11.70
N GLU A 26 -7.78 -6.41 -11.58
CA GLU A 26 -6.50 -6.27 -12.27
C GLU A 26 -6.21 -7.44 -13.22
N LYS A 27 -5.27 -7.22 -14.15
CA LYS A 27 -4.70 -8.32 -14.92
C LYS A 27 -3.67 -9.06 -14.08
N GLU A 28 -3.62 -10.39 -14.18
CA GLU A 28 -2.60 -11.19 -13.50
C GLU A 28 -1.16 -10.74 -13.87
N SER A 29 -0.96 -10.34 -15.12
CA SER A 29 0.31 -9.78 -15.60
C SER A 29 0.71 -8.46 -14.94
N SER A 30 -0.26 -7.65 -14.45
CA SER A 30 0.02 -6.46 -13.65
C SER A 30 0.73 -6.85 -12.35
N LEU A 31 0.25 -7.88 -11.66
CA LEU A 31 0.85 -8.36 -10.42
C LEU A 31 2.28 -8.87 -10.65
N SER A 32 2.50 -9.67 -11.71
CA SER A 32 3.84 -10.11 -12.11
C SER A 32 4.75 -8.95 -12.54
N ALA A 33 4.22 -7.85 -13.06
CA ALA A 33 5.01 -6.66 -13.37
C ALA A 33 5.42 -5.91 -12.10
N PHE A 34 4.52 -5.79 -11.11
CA PHE A 34 4.85 -5.17 -9.81
C PHE A 34 5.97 -5.93 -9.08
N LYS A 35 5.92 -7.28 -9.09
CA LYS A 35 7.00 -8.12 -8.55
C LYS A 35 8.35 -7.87 -9.22
N ARG A 36 8.36 -7.47 -10.49
CA ARG A 36 9.56 -7.16 -11.28
C ARG A 36 9.98 -5.68 -11.20
N GLY A 37 9.40 -4.91 -10.28
CA GLY A 37 9.79 -3.52 -10.03
C GLY A 37 8.99 -2.48 -10.81
N ARG A 38 7.94 -2.86 -11.55
CA ARG A 38 6.99 -1.85 -12.06
C ARG A 38 6.37 -1.10 -10.87
N PRO A 39 6.32 0.24 -10.89
CA PRO A 39 5.69 1.00 -9.81
C PRO A 39 4.25 0.56 -9.55
N CYS A 40 3.93 0.35 -8.28
CA CYS A 40 2.59 0.10 -7.79
C CYS A 40 2.16 1.34 -6.98
N SER A 41 0.94 1.85 -7.19
CA SER A 41 0.48 3.00 -6.41
C SER A 41 0.30 2.61 -4.94
N TYR A 42 0.56 3.54 -4.02
CA TYR A 42 0.42 3.30 -2.58
C TYR A 42 -0.99 2.79 -2.21
N LYS A 43 -2.05 3.32 -2.85
CA LYS A 43 -3.43 2.84 -2.66
C LYS A 43 -3.58 1.36 -2.99
N LYS A 44 -2.94 0.92 -4.08
CA LYS A 44 -3.01 -0.48 -4.53
C LYS A 44 -2.16 -1.37 -3.64
N HIS A 45 -0.96 -0.94 -3.27
CA HIS A 45 -0.12 -1.69 -2.34
C HIS A 45 -0.81 -1.85 -0.98
N ALA A 46 -1.43 -0.80 -0.44
CA ALA A 46 -2.23 -0.87 0.77
C ALA A 46 -3.39 -1.86 0.64
N HIS A 47 -4.10 -1.87 -0.49
CA HIS A 47 -5.18 -2.85 -0.73
C HIS A 47 -4.66 -4.29 -0.76
N ILE A 48 -3.53 -4.55 -1.45
CA ILE A 48 -2.89 -5.88 -1.47
C ILE A 48 -2.45 -6.29 -0.05
N ALA A 49 -1.90 -5.37 0.74
CA ALA A 49 -1.52 -5.61 2.13
C ALA A 49 -2.74 -5.94 3.02
N ALA A 50 -3.87 -5.27 2.81
CA ALA A 50 -5.11 -5.58 3.52
C ALA A 50 -5.60 -7.00 3.18
N VAL A 51 -5.55 -7.41 1.91
CA VAL A 51 -5.87 -8.79 1.49
C VAL A 51 -4.89 -9.79 2.09
N ALA A 52 -3.62 -9.39 2.29
CA ALA A 52 -2.60 -10.21 2.95
C ALA A 52 -2.81 -10.37 4.48
N GLY A 53 -3.88 -9.80 5.05
CA GLY A 53 -4.14 -9.76 6.49
C GLY A 53 -3.21 -8.81 7.25
N MET A 54 -2.54 -7.89 6.56
CA MET A 54 -1.57 -6.96 7.12
C MET A 54 -2.20 -5.58 7.31
N HIS A 55 -3.26 -5.50 8.11
CA HIS A 55 -4.04 -4.28 8.25
C HIS A 55 -3.24 -3.09 8.80
N GLU A 56 -2.27 -3.33 9.69
CA GLU A 56 -1.36 -2.29 10.18
C GLU A 56 -0.48 -1.73 9.06
N GLU A 57 0.18 -2.61 8.30
CA GLU A 57 1.04 -2.23 7.17
C GLU A 57 0.22 -1.52 6.09
N ALA A 58 -1.00 -1.99 5.80
CA ALA A 58 -1.89 -1.36 4.85
C ALA A 58 -2.20 0.10 5.24
N ARG A 59 -2.45 0.36 6.53
CA ARG A 59 -2.66 1.73 7.03
C ARG A 59 -1.40 2.57 6.93
N ARG A 60 -0.24 2.02 7.30
CA ARG A 60 1.06 2.72 7.18
C ARG A 60 1.37 3.10 5.74
N ILE A 61 1.24 2.17 4.80
CA ILE A 61 1.45 2.42 3.35
C ILE A 61 0.51 3.52 2.87
N LEU A 62 -0.76 3.48 3.27
CA LEU A 62 -1.74 4.47 2.85
C LEU A 62 -1.39 5.87 3.38
N ILE A 63 -1.13 5.99 4.68
CA ILE A 63 -0.81 7.28 5.32
C ILE A 63 0.51 7.84 4.78
N GLN A 64 1.55 7.00 4.66
CA GLN A 64 2.83 7.42 4.09
C GLN A 64 2.67 7.89 2.64
N GLY A 65 1.91 7.16 1.82
CA GLY A 65 1.64 7.58 0.45
C GLY A 65 0.85 8.88 0.33
N MET A 66 0.00 9.21 1.32
CA MET A 66 -0.66 10.52 1.40
C MET A 66 0.34 11.61 1.77
N ILE A 67 1.21 11.37 2.77
CA ILE A 67 2.29 12.29 3.17
C ILE A 67 3.20 12.61 1.98
N ASP A 68 3.61 11.59 1.22
CA ASP A 68 4.51 11.72 0.07
C ASP A 68 3.87 12.49 -1.10
N SER A 69 2.53 12.57 -1.13
CA SER A 69 1.79 13.29 -2.18
C SER A 69 1.52 14.77 -1.84
N LEU A 70 1.82 15.21 -0.62
CA LEU A 70 1.59 16.58 -0.17
C LEU A 70 2.86 17.43 -0.30
N SER A 71 2.68 18.65 -0.82
CA SER A 71 3.77 19.62 -0.98
C SER A 71 4.06 20.35 0.33
N ASP A 72 5.34 20.65 0.55
CA ASP A 72 5.77 21.53 1.64
C ASP A 72 5.66 23.02 1.27
N ASP A 73 5.53 23.35 -0.02
CA ASP A 73 5.47 24.73 -0.53
C ASP A 73 4.05 25.33 -0.46
N VAL A 74 3.04 24.49 -0.24
CA VAL A 74 1.64 24.90 -0.16
C VAL A 74 1.21 24.87 1.32
N PRO A 75 0.92 26.03 1.96
CA PRO A 75 0.77 26.10 3.42
C PRO A 75 -0.23 25.11 4.03
N HIS A 76 -1.40 24.93 3.39
CA HIS A 76 -2.41 24.00 3.90
C HIS A 76 -2.06 22.52 3.65
N GLU A 77 -1.28 22.21 2.61
CA GLU A 77 -0.77 20.85 2.39
C GLU A 77 0.34 20.52 3.38
N ALA A 78 1.22 21.47 3.69
CA ALA A 78 2.26 21.33 4.71
C ALA A 78 1.67 21.08 6.11
N GLU A 79 0.60 21.81 6.46
CA GLU A 79 -0.14 21.59 7.72
C GLU A 79 -0.79 20.19 7.74
N ALA A 80 -1.46 19.80 6.66
CA ALA A 80 -2.05 18.46 6.54
C ALA A 80 -0.98 17.35 6.67
N LYS A 81 0.17 17.55 6.03
CA LYS A 81 1.31 16.62 6.06
C LYS A 81 1.84 16.46 7.49
N ALA A 82 2.00 17.56 8.23
CA ALA A 82 2.38 17.51 9.64
C ALA A 82 1.36 16.73 10.48
N GLY A 83 0.06 16.93 10.22
CA GLY A 83 -1.01 16.16 10.85
C GLY A 83 -0.92 14.66 10.57
N PHE A 84 -0.75 14.26 9.30
CA PHE A 84 -0.58 12.85 8.93
C PHE A 84 0.68 12.22 9.52
N ILE A 85 1.79 12.95 9.60
CA ILE A 85 3.02 12.49 10.27
C ILE A 85 2.77 12.26 11.76
N ALA A 86 2.04 13.16 12.43
CA ALA A 86 1.67 12.99 13.83
C ALA A 86 0.78 11.76 14.04
N MET A 87 -0.21 11.54 13.17
CA MET A 87 -1.04 10.33 13.18
C MET A 87 -0.19 9.07 13.00
N LEU A 88 0.72 9.05 12.03
CA LEU A 88 1.59 7.91 11.76
C LEU A 88 2.46 7.55 12.98
N LYS A 89 3.01 8.57 13.66
CA LYS A 89 3.80 8.40 14.90
C LYS A 89 2.97 7.91 16.09
N ALA A 90 1.67 8.21 16.11
CA ALA A 90 0.77 7.76 17.17
C ALA A 90 0.41 6.27 17.04
N PHE A 91 0.60 5.66 15.85
CA PHE A 91 0.44 4.22 15.67
C PHE A 91 1.75 3.50 16.01
N PRO A 92 1.77 2.60 17.02
CA PRO A 92 2.98 1.86 17.37
C PRO A 92 3.53 1.04 16.20
N GLU A 93 4.86 0.96 16.10
CA GLU A 93 5.56 -0.01 15.26
C GLU A 93 5.45 -1.36 15.97
N SER A 94 4.48 -2.18 15.54
CA SER A 94 4.31 -3.53 16.07
C SER A 94 5.41 -4.48 15.65
#